data_AF-A0A1V4T093-F1
#
_entry.id   AF-A0A1V4T093-F1
#
_cell.length_a   1.000
_cell.length_b   1.000
_cell.length_c   1.000
_cell.angle_alpha   90.00
_cell.angle_beta   90.00
_cell.angle_gamma   90.00
#
_symmetry.space_group_name_H-M   'P 1'
#
loop_
_entity.id
_entity.type
_entity.pdbx_description
1 polymer ?
#
loop_
_entity_poly.entity_id
_entity_poly.type
_entity_poly.pdbx_seq_one_letter_code
_entity_poly.pdbx_strand_id
1 'polypeptide(L)'
;VFREFGNDDFNATEIFNANNPDIFFDTAIQSALIGSCAFVYISKVDGELPRLQVIEASKATGILDPTTFLLTEGYAVLETDQNDNPILEAYFTPTETWYYPKDSEPYSIPNPTNQPLLVPIIHRPDAVRPFGRSRITRSGMYQQKAAKRTLERAEATAEFYSFPQKYVLGTSQDAEALDKWKAT
;
A
#
# COMPACT_ATOMS: atom_id res chain seq x y z
N VAL A 1 -7.88 16.59 -16.11
CA VAL A 1 -6.62 17.37 -16.12
C VAL A 1 -6.83 18.58 -15.23
N PHE A 2 -6.10 18.67 -14.12
CA PHE A 2 -6.10 19.83 -13.23
C PHE A 2 -5.39 21.01 -13.94
N ARG A 3 -5.84 22.25 -13.73
CA ARG A 3 -5.26 23.44 -14.39
C ARG A 3 -4.63 24.39 -13.39
N GLU A 4 -5.41 24.94 -12.47
CA GLU A 4 -4.95 25.88 -11.44
C GLU A 4 -6.01 25.99 -10.33
N PHE A 5 -5.60 26.50 -9.17
CA PHE A 5 -6.54 26.91 -8.13
C PHE A 5 -7.02 28.35 -8.44
N GLY A 6 -8.33 28.56 -8.51
CA GLY A 6 -8.89 29.90 -8.69
C GLY A 6 -8.85 30.68 -7.36
N ASN A 7 -8.55 31.99 -7.43
CA ASN A 7 -8.36 32.86 -6.25
C ASN A 7 -7.33 32.28 -5.26
N ASP A 8 -6.11 32.06 -5.75
CA ASP A 8 -5.04 31.39 -5.02
C ASP A 8 -4.30 32.32 -4.04
N ASP A 9 -4.99 32.72 -2.96
CA ASP A 9 -4.44 33.60 -1.92
C ASP A 9 -3.30 32.95 -1.11
N PHE A 10 -3.10 31.62 -1.26
CA PHE A 10 -2.14 30.82 -0.50
C PHE A 10 -1.02 30.23 -1.36
N ASN A 11 -0.91 30.62 -2.63
CA ASN A 11 0.04 30.06 -3.61
C ASN A 11 0.00 28.51 -3.67
N ALA A 12 -1.16 27.91 -3.46
CA ALA A 12 -1.39 26.47 -3.52
C ALA A 12 -0.98 25.89 -4.88
N THR A 13 -1.13 26.65 -5.96
CA THR A 13 -0.72 26.27 -7.32
C THR A 13 0.80 26.16 -7.42
N GLU A 14 1.54 27.07 -6.78
CA GLU A 14 3.00 27.04 -6.74
C GLU A 14 3.52 25.84 -5.93
N ILE A 15 2.94 25.63 -4.74
CA ILE A 15 3.25 24.47 -3.89
C ILE A 15 2.97 23.18 -4.66
N PHE A 16 1.83 23.10 -5.34
CA PHE A 16 1.43 21.94 -6.10
C PHE A 16 2.36 21.66 -7.29
N ASN A 17 2.73 22.69 -8.05
CA ASN A 17 3.68 22.57 -9.15
C ASN A 17 5.07 22.13 -8.70
N ALA A 18 5.51 22.56 -7.51
CA ALA A 18 6.78 22.14 -6.93
C ALA A 18 6.80 20.65 -6.50
N ASN A 19 5.63 20.05 -6.26
CA ASN A 19 5.50 18.67 -5.76
C ASN A 19 5.16 17.64 -6.84
N ASN A 20 5.58 17.90 -8.09
CA ASN A 20 5.34 17.02 -9.25
C ASN A 20 3.85 16.66 -9.45
N PRO A 21 3.06 17.64 -9.95
CA PRO A 21 1.61 17.56 -9.96
C PRO A 21 1.05 16.41 -10.80
N ASP A 22 1.78 16.01 -11.85
CA ASP A 22 1.36 14.98 -12.79
C ASP A 22 1.31 13.58 -12.16
N ILE A 23 2.23 13.28 -11.24
CA ILE A 23 2.35 11.94 -10.64
C ILE A 23 1.65 11.89 -9.27
N PHE A 24 1.60 13.02 -8.57
CA PHE A 24 1.09 13.08 -7.20
C PHE A 24 -0.36 12.58 -7.08
N PHE A 25 -1.29 13.16 -7.84
CA PHE A 25 -2.70 12.76 -7.76
C PHE A 25 -2.93 11.33 -8.24
N ASP A 26 -2.28 10.94 -9.33
CA ASP A 26 -2.43 9.59 -9.87
C ASP A 26 -1.97 8.54 -8.86
N THR A 27 -0.85 8.79 -8.18
CA THR A 27 -0.32 7.92 -7.11
C THR A 27 -1.26 7.87 -5.91
N ALA A 28 -1.72 9.03 -5.44
CA ALA A 28 -2.62 9.11 -4.29
C ALA A 28 -3.97 8.44 -4.55
N ILE A 29 -4.57 8.68 -5.72
CA ILE A 29 -5.83 8.06 -6.14
C ILE A 29 -5.63 6.56 -6.29
N GLN A 30 -4.58 6.11 -6.98
CA GLN A 30 -4.30 4.68 -7.14
C GLN A 30 -4.14 3.99 -5.79
N SER A 31 -3.38 4.58 -4.87
CA SER A 31 -3.20 4.06 -3.51
C SER A 31 -4.53 3.98 -2.75
N ALA A 32 -5.37 5.02 -2.79
CA ALA A 32 -6.70 5.00 -2.18
C ALA A 32 -7.64 3.95 -2.81
N LEU A 33 -7.56 3.73 -4.12
CA LEU A 33 -8.34 2.69 -4.81
C LEU A 33 -7.91 1.27 -4.38
N ILE A 34 -6.63 1.05 -4.11
CA ILE A 34 -6.09 -0.25 -3.66
C ILE A 34 -6.35 -0.44 -2.16
N GLY A 35 -5.95 0.52 -1.34
CA GLY A 35 -5.90 0.44 0.12
C GLY A 35 -7.11 1.03 0.85
N SER A 36 -8.18 1.42 0.15
CA SER A 36 -9.34 2.20 0.65
C SER A 36 -9.07 3.65 1.02
N CYS A 37 -7.86 3.94 1.48
CA CYS A 37 -7.39 5.27 1.84
C CYS A 37 -5.93 5.42 1.37
N ALA A 38 -5.51 6.65 1.16
CA ALA A 38 -4.11 7.06 1.15
C ALA A 38 -3.97 8.25 2.10
N PHE A 39 -2.76 8.58 2.52
CA PHE A 39 -2.51 9.74 3.36
C PHE A 39 -1.53 10.67 2.65
N VAL A 40 -1.69 11.97 2.84
CA VAL A 40 -0.76 12.98 2.37
C VAL A 40 -0.14 13.63 3.59
N TYR A 41 1.14 13.37 3.77
CA TYR A 41 1.95 14.04 4.77
C TYR A 41 2.48 15.36 4.20
N ILE A 42 2.30 16.43 4.98
CA ILE A 42 2.78 17.77 4.65
C ILE A 42 3.97 18.08 5.55
N SER A 43 5.16 18.18 4.96
CA SER A 43 6.37 18.58 5.68
C SER A 43 6.77 20.00 5.33
N LYS A 44 7.30 20.73 6.32
CA LYS A 44 7.87 22.05 6.13
C LYS A 44 9.39 21.95 6.26
N VAL A 45 10.10 22.47 5.26
CA VAL A 45 11.55 22.70 5.31
C VAL A 45 11.74 24.22 5.33
N ASP A 46 12.58 24.73 6.24
CA ASP A 46 12.79 26.17 6.37
C ASP A 46 13.36 26.78 5.09
N GLY A 47 12.70 27.82 4.59
CA GLY A 47 13.09 28.53 3.37
C GLY A 47 12.69 27.86 2.06
N GLU A 48 12.05 26.69 2.10
CA GLU A 48 11.53 25.98 0.93
C GLU A 48 10.00 25.92 0.91
N LEU A 49 9.43 25.64 -0.27
CA LEU A 49 8.01 25.33 -0.40
C LEU A 49 7.69 24.03 0.38
N PRO A 50 6.50 23.93 0.99
CA PRO A 50 6.05 22.71 1.65
C PRO A 50 6.13 21.50 0.72
N ARG A 51 6.59 20.37 1.25
CA ARG A 51 6.67 19.11 0.51
C ARG A 51 5.49 18.22 0.85
N LEU A 52 4.90 17.62 -0.18
CA LEU A 52 3.77 16.71 -0.07
C LEU A 52 4.24 15.29 -0.37
N GLN A 53 4.03 14.38 0.56
CA GLN A 53 4.39 12.97 0.39
C GLN A 53 3.14 12.10 0.53
N VAL A 54 2.92 11.23 -0.45
CA VAL A 54 1.87 10.22 -0.39
C VAL A 54 2.36 9.04 0.45
N ILE A 55 1.56 8.65 1.44
CA ILE A 55 1.78 7.50 2.32
C ILE A 55 0.64 6.51 2.09
N GLU A 56 1.00 5.24 1.92
CA GLU A 56 0.02 4.16 1.74
C GLU A 56 -0.74 3.86 3.04
N ALA A 57 -1.97 3.35 2.92
CA ALA A 57 -2.78 2.95 4.08
C ALA A 57 -2.15 1.84 4.95
N SER A 58 -1.14 1.13 4.46
CA SER A 58 -0.38 0.14 5.23
C SER A 58 0.59 0.78 6.23
N LYS A 59 1.01 2.02 5.98
CA LYS A 59 2.06 2.73 6.74
C LYS A 59 1.53 3.89 7.57
N ALA A 60 0.22 4.15 7.53
CA ALA A 60 -0.39 5.25 8.28
C ALA A 60 -1.77 4.88 8.83
N THR A 61 -2.10 5.49 9.95
CA THR A 61 -3.37 5.33 10.66
C THR A 61 -3.76 6.65 11.33
N GLY A 62 -4.99 6.76 11.83
CA GLY A 62 -5.42 7.91 12.60
C GLY A 62 -6.86 7.80 13.07
N ILE A 63 -7.29 8.79 13.85
CA ILE A 63 -8.68 8.96 14.26
C ILE A 63 -9.31 9.99 13.33
N LEU A 64 -10.36 9.57 12.63
CA LEU A 64 -11.08 10.40 11.68
C LEU A 64 -12.25 11.10 12.37
N ASP A 65 -12.41 12.40 12.15
CA ASP A 65 -13.65 13.11 12.46
C ASP A 65 -14.69 12.79 11.36
N PRO A 66 -15.82 12.13 11.68
CA PRO A 66 -16.82 11.74 10.70
C PRO A 66 -17.56 12.92 10.06
N THR A 67 -17.43 14.13 10.63
CA THR A 67 -18.08 15.34 10.12
C THR A 67 -17.24 16.01 9.05
N THR A 68 -15.93 16.17 9.32
CA THR A 68 -15.00 16.88 8.44
C THR A 68 -14.20 15.96 7.52
N PHE A 69 -14.15 14.65 7.82
CA PHE A 69 -13.24 13.68 7.20
C PHE A 69 -11.76 14.06 7.30
N LEU A 70 -11.40 14.92 8.26
CA LEU A 70 -10.02 15.19 8.64
C LEU A 70 -9.62 14.30 9.82
N LEU A 71 -8.32 14.13 10.02
CA LEU A 71 -7.83 13.44 11.21
C LEU A 71 -7.85 14.38 12.42
N THR A 72 -8.21 13.85 13.59
CA THR A 72 -7.98 14.53 14.88
C THR A 72 -6.57 14.26 15.37
N GLU A 73 -6.07 13.05 15.12
CA GLU A 73 -4.70 12.61 15.37
C GLU A 73 -4.34 11.52 14.35
N GLY A 74 -3.05 11.38 14.06
CA GLY A 74 -2.56 10.42 13.08
C GLY A 74 -1.20 9.87 13.46
N TYR A 75 -0.86 8.71 12.92
CA TYR A 75 0.46 8.12 13.05
C TYR A 75 0.89 7.58 11.69
N ALA A 76 2.13 7.84 11.29
CA ALA A 76 2.66 7.35 10.03
C ALA A 76 4.14 6.94 10.15
N VAL A 77 4.51 5.90 9.42
CA VAL A 77 5.90 5.55 9.14
C VAL A 77 6.33 6.32 7.90
N LEU A 78 7.25 7.28 8.07
CA LEU A 78 7.70 8.17 7.01
C LEU A 78 8.85 7.56 6.18
N GLU A 79 9.71 6.80 6.83
CA GLU A 79 10.88 6.17 6.20
C GLU A 79 11.11 4.77 6.75
N THR A 80 11.52 3.85 5.87
CA THR A 80 11.80 2.45 6.21
C THR A 80 13.14 2.01 5.60
N ASP A 81 13.81 1.06 6.26
CA ASP A 81 15.04 0.45 5.74
C ASP A 81 14.75 -0.57 4.62
N GLN A 82 15.81 -1.22 4.11
CA GLN A 82 15.69 -2.25 3.06
C GLN A 82 14.90 -3.48 3.48
N ASN A 83 14.71 -3.69 4.79
CA ASN A 83 13.97 -4.80 5.38
C ASN A 83 12.56 -4.37 5.84
N ASP A 84 12.10 -3.18 5.45
CA ASP A 84 10.82 -2.56 5.83
C ASP A 84 10.69 -2.27 7.35
N ASN A 85 11.81 -2.17 8.07
CA ASN A 85 11.77 -1.67 9.45
C ASN A 85 11.69 -0.14 9.46
N PRO A 86 10.91 0.47 10.38
CA PRO A 86 10.81 1.92 10.48
C PRO A 86 12.16 2.56 10.86
N ILE A 87 12.55 3.58 10.10
CA ILE A 87 13.69 4.46 10.41
C ILE A 87 13.18 5.76 11.03
N LEU A 88 12.07 6.29 10.50
CA LEU A 88 11.44 7.51 10.97
C LEU A 88 9.93 7.32 11.01
N GLU A 89 9.36 7.52 12.20
CA GLU A 89 7.93 7.53 12.43
C GLU A 89 7.48 8.92 12.88
N ALA A 90 6.22 9.24 12.68
CA ALA A 90 5.65 10.52 13.06
C ALA A 90 4.27 10.35 13.66
N TYR A 91 4.04 11.02 14.80
CA TYR A 91 2.74 11.18 15.43
C TYR A 91 2.24 12.61 15.25
N PHE A 92 1.09 12.74 14.62
CA PHE A 92 0.49 14.00 14.21
C PHE A 92 -0.62 14.39 15.16
N THR A 93 -0.49 15.55 15.78
CA THR A 93 -1.54 16.18 16.58
C THR A 93 -1.97 17.50 15.94
N PRO A 94 -3.09 18.10 16.39
CA PRO A 94 -3.52 19.41 15.91
C PRO A 94 -2.48 20.52 16.12
N THR A 95 -1.69 20.42 17.19
CA THR A 95 -0.81 21.50 17.66
C THR A 95 0.67 21.26 17.37
N GLU A 96 1.08 20.01 17.16
CA GLU A 96 2.47 19.64 16.88
C GLU A 96 2.57 18.27 16.19
N THR A 97 3.71 18.01 15.56
CA THR A 97 4.07 16.70 15.03
C THR A 97 5.30 16.19 15.76
N TRP A 98 5.19 15.03 16.37
CA TRP A 98 6.28 14.32 17.02
C TRP A 98 6.94 13.39 16.03
N TYR A 99 8.26 13.42 15.96
CA TYR A 99 9.08 12.54 15.13
C TYR A 99 9.85 11.58 16.02
N TYR A 100 9.81 10.29 15.67
CA TYR A 100 10.49 9.20 16.35
C TYR A 100 11.50 8.57 15.39
N PRO A 101 12.72 9.12 15.33
CA PRO A 101 13.83 8.49 14.62
C PRO A 101 14.34 7.26 15.39
N LYS A 102 14.77 6.22 14.68
CA LYS A 102 15.20 4.94 15.26
C LYS A 102 16.40 5.04 16.21
N ASP A 103 17.40 5.83 15.81
CA ASP A 103 18.72 5.91 16.48
C ASP A 103 18.97 7.29 17.12
N SER A 104 17.93 8.10 17.32
CA SER A 104 18.05 9.41 17.98
C SER A 104 16.84 9.74 18.84
N GLU A 105 16.95 10.80 19.65
CA GLU A 105 15.88 11.20 20.55
C GLU A 105 14.67 11.75 19.78
N PRO A 106 13.44 11.44 20.22
CA PRO A 106 12.24 12.03 19.64
C PRO A 106 12.24 13.55 19.77
N TYR A 107 11.74 14.24 18.75
CA TYR A 107 11.61 15.69 18.74
C TYR A 107 10.24 16.10 18.21
N SER A 108 9.73 17.26 18.60
CA SER A 108 8.48 17.79 18.09
C SER A 108 8.67 19.08 17.30
N ILE A 109 7.84 19.24 16.27
CA ILE A 109 7.75 20.48 15.49
C ILE A 109 6.35 21.06 15.72
N PRO A 110 6.23 22.32 16.17
CA PRO A 110 4.93 22.95 16.39
C PRO A 110 4.20 23.17 15.07
N ASN A 111 2.89 23.02 15.13
CA ASN A 111 1.98 23.13 14.01
C ASN A 111 0.92 24.21 14.30
N PRO A 112 0.97 25.37 13.63
CA PRO A 112 0.03 26.47 13.88
C PRO A 112 -1.34 26.27 13.20
N THR A 113 -1.55 25.18 12.47
CA THR A 113 -2.78 24.97 11.66
C THR A 113 -3.96 24.45 12.47
N ASN A 114 -3.76 24.01 13.71
CA ASN A 114 -4.77 23.35 14.55
C ASN A 114 -5.38 22.08 13.91
N GLN A 115 -4.69 21.49 12.94
CA GLN A 115 -5.11 20.27 12.23
C GLN A 115 -3.87 19.41 11.98
N PRO A 116 -3.93 18.09 12.20
CA PRO A 116 -2.82 17.19 11.87
C PRO A 116 -2.34 17.37 10.42
N LEU A 117 -1.02 17.46 10.22
CA LEU A 117 -0.38 17.58 8.90
C LEU A 117 -0.37 16.26 8.11
N LEU A 118 -1.34 15.39 8.38
CA LEU A 118 -1.56 14.11 7.74
C LEU A 118 -3.00 14.07 7.23
N VAL A 119 -3.19 14.25 5.93
CA VAL A 119 -4.51 14.40 5.31
C VAL A 119 -4.95 13.10 4.64
N PRO A 120 -6.11 12.52 4.99
CA PRO A 120 -6.58 11.29 4.39
C PRO A 120 -7.28 11.54 3.04
N ILE A 121 -6.90 10.77 2.02
CA ILE A 121 -7.59 10.67 0.72
C ILE A 121 -8.39 9.38 0.72
N ILE A 122 -9.69 9.49 0.91
CA ILE A 122 -10.57 8.36 1.21
C ILE A 122 -11.36 7.93 -0.03
N HIS A 123 -11.36 6.63 -0.34
CA HIS A 123 -12.18 6.05 -1.40
C HIS A 123 -13.44 5.38 -0.83
N ARG A 124 -14.62 5.88 -1.22
CA ARG A 124 -15.94 5.32 -0.84
C ARG A 124 -16.10 5.15 0.69
N PRO A 125 -16.05 6.25 1.48
CA PRO A 125 -16.38 6.21 2.90
C PRO A 125 -17.82 5.74 3.11
N ASP A 126 -18.06 4.99 4.18
CA ASP A 126 -19.40 4.70 4.70
C ASP A 126 -19.42 4.81 6.22
N ALA A 127 -20.62 4.86 6.83
CA ALA A 127 -20.77 5.04 8.27
C ALA A 127 -20.13 3.92 9.11
N VAL A 128 -19.92 2.74 8.54
CA VAL A 128 -19.30 1.57 9.20
C VAL A 128 -17.78 1.57 9.00
N ARG A 129 -17.30 2.16 7.91
CA ARG A 129 -15.90 2.23 7.47
C ARG A 129 -15.58 3.66 7.05
N PRO A 130 -15.21 4.52 8.01
CA PRO A 130 -14.88 5.92 7.76
C PRO A 130 -13.69 6.08 6.79
N PHE A 131 -12.69 5.20 6.87
CA PHE A 131 -11.56 5.12 5.92
C PHE A 131 -11.90 4.45 4.58
N GLY A 132 -13.17 4.13 4.35
CA GLY A 132 -13.68 3.71 3.06
C GLY A 132 -13.48 2.24 2.72
N ARG A 133 -13.52 1.97 1.41
CA ARG A 133 -13.47 0.61 0.85
C ARG A 133 -12.61 0.56 -0.39
N SER A 134 -11.76 -0.45 -0.47
CA SER A 134 -10.97 -0.73 -1.67
C SER A 134 -11.89 -0.97 -2.87
N ARG A 135 -11.44 -0.52 -4.05
CA ARG A 135 -12.05 -0.88 -5.33
C ARG A 135 -11.85 -2.36 -5.65
N ILE A 136 -10.81 -2.98 -5.10
CA ILE A 136 -10.54 -4.42 -5.22
C ILE A 136 -11.45 -5.17 -4.24
N THR A 137 -12.49 -5.80 -4.77
CA THR A 137 -13.48 -6.51 -3.96
C THR A 137 -12.97 -7.91 -3.56
N ARG A 138 -13.49 -8.44 -2.44
CA ARG A 138 -13.21 -9.81 -2.00
C ARG A 138 -13.61 -10.85 -3.05
N SER A 139 -14.73 -10.64 -3.74
CA SER A 139 -15.17 -11.50 -4.85
C SER A 139 -14.20 -11.46 -6.03
N GLY A 140 -13.69 -10.27 -6.39
CA GLY A 140 -12.67 -10.14 -7.44
C GLY A 140 -11.37 -10.86 -7.09
N MET A 141 -10.87 -10.68 -5.85
CA MET A 141 -9.69 -11.41 -5.36
C MET A 141 -9.91 -12.92 -5.36
N TYR A 142 -11.11 -13.37 -4.98
CA TYR A 142 -11.46 -14.79 -4.99
C TYR A 142 -11.36 -15.37 -6.41
N GLN A 143 -11.96 -14.71 -7.40
CA GLN A 143 -11.94 -15.18 -8.79
C GLN A 143 -10.51 -15.20 -9.36
N GLN A 144 -9.71 -14.17 -9.08
CA GLN A 144 -8.28 -14.16 -9.45
C GLN A 144 -7.51 -15.34 -8.82
N LYS A 145 -7.68 -15.55 -7.51
CA LYS A 145 -7.07 -16.70 -6.82
C LYS A 145 -7.58 -18.04 -7.33
N ALA A 146 -8.85 -18.14 -7.73
CA ALA A 146 -9.41 -19.36 -8.31
C ALA A 146 -8.78 -19.65 -9.67
N ALA A 147 -8.71 -18.66 -10.56
CA ALA A 147 -8.07 -18.78 -11.87
C ALA A 147 -6.59 -19.18 -11.74
N LYS A 148 -5.82 -18.50 -10.86
CA LYS A 148 -4.42 -18.83 -10.57
C LYS A 148 -4.27 -20.30 -10.15
N ARG A 149 -5.05 -20.76 -9.15
CA ARG A 149 -5.00 -22.15 -8.67
C ARG A 149 -5.38 -23.17 -9.75
N THR A 150 -6.31 -22.83 -10.64
CA THR A 150 -6.68 -23.70 -11.76
C THR A 150 -5.52 -23.87 -12.74
N LEU A 151 -4.82 -22.77 -13.08
CA LEU A 151 -3.64 -22.83 -13.97
C LEU A 151 -2.49 -23.60 -13.34
N GLU A 152 -2.15 -23.31 -12.08
CA GLU A 152 -1.10 -24.03 -11.33
C GLU A 152 -1.38 -25.54 -11.27
N ARG A 153 -2.65 -25.93 -11.05
CA ARG A 153 -3.04 -27.35 -11.05
C ARG A 153 -2.98 -27.97 -12.43
N ALA A 154 -3.36 -27.23 -13.47
CA ALA A 154 -3.29 -27.71 -14.85
C ALA A 154 -1.84 -27.96 -15.27
N GLU A 155 -0.92 -27.04 -14.94
CA GLU A 155 0.52 -27.20 -15.17
C GLU A 155 1.08 -28.42 -14.43
N ALA A 156 0.82 -28.53 -13.12
CA ALA A 156 1.28 -29.68 -12.34
C ALA A 156 0.73 -31.02 -12.87
N THR A 157 -0.53 -31.02 -13.33
CA THR A 157 -1.15 -32.20 -13.93
C THR A 157 -0.50 -32.53 -15.28
N ALA A 158 -0.30 -31.53 -16.14
CA ALA A 158 0.35 -31.70 -17.43
C ALA A 158 1.78 -32.23 -17.26
N GLU A 159 2.55 -31.68 -16.32
CA GLU A 159 3.88 -32.19 -15.98
C GLU A 159 3.79 -33.64 -15.49
N PHE A 160 2.97 -33.94 -14.49
CA PHE A 160 2.84 -35.29 -13.92
C PHE A 160 2.48 -36.36 -14.95
N TYR A 161 1.61 -36.05 -15.91
CA TYR A 161 1.22 -36.98 -16.98
C TYR A 161 2.18 -36.97 -18.18
N SER A 162 2.99 -35.92 -18.36
CA SER A 162 4.02 -35.88 -19.40
C SER A 162 5.24 -36.75 -19.06
N PHE A 163 5.48 -37.05 -17.79
CA PHE A 163 6.52 -37.99 -17.37
C PHE A 163 5.98 -39.44 -17.40
N PRO A 164 6.60 -40.34 -18.18
CA PRO A 164 6.16 -41.73 -18.24
C PRO A 164 6.40 -42.42 -16.89
N GLN A 165 5.31 -42.79 -16.22
CA GLN A 165 5.36 -43.52 -14.95
C GLN A 165 5.56 -45.00 -15.21
N LYS A 166 6.71 -45.53 -14.77
CA LYS A 166 7.01 -46.96 -14.82
C LYS A 166 6.76 -47.56 -13.44
N TYR A 167 5.82 -48.50 -13.34
CA TYR A 167 5.63 -49.32 -12.15
C TYR A 167 5.53 -50.79 -12.56
N VAL A 168 6.17 -51.67 -11.79
CA VAL A 168 6.16 -53.12 -12.01
C VAL A 168 5.42 -53.78 -10.86
N LEU A 169 4.42 -54.60 -11.19
CA LEU A 169 3.64 -55.36 -10.21
C LEU A 169 3.86 -56.86 -10.47
N GLY A 170 4.12 -57.63 -9.42
CA GLY A 170 4.22 -59.10 -9.50
C GLY A 170 5.59 -59.69 -9.82
N THR A 171 6.68 -58.91 -9.71
CA THR A 171 8.05 -59.39 -9.88
C THR A 171 8.70 -59.65 -8.52
N SER A 172 9.47 -60.75 -8.37
CA SER A 172 10.25 -60.98 -7.14
C SER A 172 11.38 -59.95 -7.01
N GLN A 173 11.78 -59.63 -5.78
CA GLN A 173 12.91 -58.71 -5.53
C GLN A 173 14.24 -59.20 -6.13
N ASP A 174 14.35 -60.50 -6.41
CA ASP A 174 15.54 -61.14 -6.98
C ASP A 174 15.50 -61.31 -8.51
N ALA A 175 14.49 -60.76 -9.21
CA ALA A 175 14.38 -60.91 -10.65
C ALA A 175 15.39 -60.01 -11.41
N GLU A 176 15.93 -60.53 -12.51
CA GLU A 176 16.82 -59.77 -13.40
C GLU A 176 16.16 -58.48 -13.92
N ALA A 177 16.95 -57.40 -13.97
CA ALA A 177 16.49 -56.11 -14.46
C ALA A 177 16.04 -56.23 -15.92
N LEU A 178 14.76 -55.95 -16.19
CA LEU A 178 14.19 -55.99 -17.54
C LEU A 178 14.90 -54.94 -18.42
N ASP A 179 15.45 -55.35 -19.56
CA ASP A 179 16.31 -54.47 -20.39
C ASP A 179 15.52 -53.59 -21.39
N LYS A 180 14.22 -53.87 -21.60
CA LYS A 180 13.34 -53.12 -22.50
C LYS A 180 12.05 -52.68 -21.80
N TRP A 181 12.13 -51.52 -21.17
CA TRP A 181 10.98 -50.83 -20.59
C TRP A 181 10.25 -50.04 -21.67
N LYS A 182 9.04 -50.46 -22.06
CA LYS A 182 8.14 -49.62 -22.87
C LYS A 182 7.17 -48.87 -21.96
N ALA A 183 7.12 -47.56 -22.08
CA ALA A 183 6.03 -46.74 -21.57
C ALA A 183 4.92 -46.68 -22.65
N THR A 184 3.66 -46.71 -22.24
CA THR A 184 2.52 -46.42 -23.14
C THR A 184 2.14 -44.97 -22.97
#